data_AF-A0A7R9W1W7-F1
#
_entry.id   AF-A0A7R9W1W7-F1
#
_cell.length_a   1.000
_cell.length_b   1.000
_cell.length_c   1.000
_cell.angle_alpha   90.00
_cell.angle_beta   90.00
_cell.angle_gamma   90.00
#
_symmetry.space_group_name_H-M   'P 1'
#
loop_
_entity.id
_entity.type
_entity.pdbx_description
1 polymer ?
#
loop_
_entity_poly.entity_id
_entity_poly.type
_entity_poly.pdbx_seq_one_letter_code
_entity_poly.pdbx_strand_id
1 'polypeptide(L)'
;DKYGAGFYPHCDDDKYVECNSVQGCRVLYCDYDKVWDDDAKACVIPRDIEELPTSLECSEQCDNPCGVQEDIDAENFHFSYCLSETMFSQCDEWGRCFAMDCPPGMYWDDVMKTCGMMSV
;
A
#
# COMPACT_ATOMS: atom_id res chain seq x y z
N ASP A 1 33.23 17.63 -24.87
CA ASP A 1 31.77 17.62 -24.60
C ASP A 1 31.49 16.62 -23.49
N LYS A 2 31.22 17.08 -22.26
CA LYS A 2 31.27 16.22 -21.06
C LYS A 2 29.98 15.46 -20.74
N TYR A 3 28.88 15.74 -21.45
CA TYR A 3 27.61 15.05 -21.24
C TYR A 3 27.06 14.64 -22.61
N GLY A 4 27.12 13.34 -22.89
CA GLY A 4 26.53 12.74 -24.09
C GLY A 4 25.00 12.71 -23.99
N ALA A 5 24.34 12.23 -25.04
CA ALA A 5 22.90 11.97 -24.95
C ALA A 5 22.64 10.88 -23.89
N GLY A 6 21.67 11.11 -23.00
CA GLY A 6 21.37 10.20 -21.90
C GLY A 6 20.51 10.81 -20.79
N PHE A 7 20.29 10.01 -19.74
CA PHE A 7 19.52 10.38 -18.56
C PHE A 7 20.41 10.46 -17.32
N TYR A 8 20.18 11.49 -16.50
CA TYR A 8 21.02 11.87 -15.37
C TYR A 8 20.17 12.23 -14.14
N PRO A 9 20.71 12.08 -12.93
CA PRO A 9 19.98 12.39 -11.71
C PRO A 9 19.80 13.90 -11.54
N HIS A 10 18.65 14.29 -11.00
CA HIS A 10 18.39 15.64 -10.50
C HIS A 10 18.59 15.67 -8.96
N CYS A 11 18.63 16.86 -8.37
CA CYS A 11 18.73 17.00 -6.90
C CYS A 11 17.43 16.67 -6.17
N ASP A 12 16.31 16.75 -6.87
CA ASP A 12 14.99 16.31 -6.40
C ASP A 12 14.77 14.90 -6.93
N ASP A 13 14.36 13.99 -6.06
CA ASP A 13 14.18 12.57 -6.37
C ASP A 13 12.95 12.28 -7.25
N ASP A 14 12.00 13.22 -7.33
CA ASP A 14 10.86 13.19 -8.25
C ASP A 14 11.20 13.69 -9.67
N LYS A 15 12.47 13.99 -9.95
CA LYS A 15 12.92 14.55 -11.24
C LYS A 15 14.18 13.89 -11.77
N TYR A 16 14.37 14.03 -13.08
CA TYR A 16 15.59 13.60 -13.77
C TYR A 16 15.91 14.53 -14.94
N VAL A 17 17.14 14.48 -15.42
CA VAL A 17 17.61 15.28 -16.55
C VAL A 17 17.76 14.40 -17.78
N GLU A 18 17.05 14.72 -18.86
CA GLU A 18 17.26 14.13 -20.18
C GLU A 18 18.09 15.09 -21.03
N CYS A 19 19.22 14.61 -21.52
CA CYS A 19 20.05 15.31 -22.50
C CYS A 19 19.98 14.61 -23.85
N ASN A 20 19.77 15.38 -24.92
CA ASN A 20 19.92 14.87 -26.28
C ASN A 20 20.84 15.77 -27.12
N SER A 21 21.32 15.24 -28.25
CA SER A 21 22.29 15.91 -29.11
C SER A 21 21.74 17.09 -29.92
N VAL A 22 20.43 17.37 -29.85
CA VAL A 22 19.75 18.35 -30.71
C VAL A 22 19.16 19.51 -29.91
N GLN A 23 18.48 19.22 -28.80
CA GLN A 23 17.73 20.14 -27.96
C GLN A 23 18.44 20.46 -26.64
N GLY A 24 19.60 19.85 -26.36
CA GLY A 24 20.30 20.03 -25.09
C GLY A 24 19.65 19.24 -23.96
N CYS A 25 19.75 19.75 -22.73
CA CYS A 25 19.27 19.07 -21.52
C CYS A 25 17.99 19.72 -20.99
N ARG A 26 17.03 18.90 -20.56
CA ARG A 26 15.79 19.33 -19.90
C ARG A 26 15.54 18.52 -18.63
N VAL A 27 14.92 19.16 -17.65
CA VAL A 27 14.43 18.51 -16.43
C VAL A 27 13.04 17.93 -16.71
N LEU A 28 12.84 16.67 -16.36
CA LEU A 28 11.59 15.93 -16.46
C LEU A 28 11.16 15.47 -15.06
N TYR A 29 9.87 15.25 -14.90
CA TYR A 29 9.26 14.77 -13.67
C TYR A 29 8.98 13.27 -13.81
N CYS A 30 9.12 12.56 -12.71
CA CYS A 30 8.52 11.24 -12.56
C CYS A 30 6.99 11.36 -12.48
N ASP A 31 6.29 10.29 -12.85
CA ASP A 31 4.85 10.19 -12.56
C ASP A 31 4.64 10.18 -11.04
N TYR A 32 3.41 10.49 -10.61
CA TYR A 32 3.02 10.45 -9.20
C TYR A 32 3.49 9.16 -8.51
N ASP A 33 4.05 9.32 -7.31
CA ASP A 33 4.55 8.26 -6.40
C ASP A 33 5.79 7.47 -6.90
N LYS A 34 6.48 7.95 -7.95
CA LYS A 34 7.74 7.39 -8.42
C LYS A 34 8.93 8.31 -8.11
N VAL A 35 10.10 7.71 -7.93
CA VAL A 35 11.39 8.39 -7.75
C VAL A 35 12.39 7.95 -8.81
N TRP A 36 13.35 8.81 -9.13
CA TRP A 36 14.42 8.52 -10.08
C TRP A 36 15.40 7.50 -9.52
N ASP A 37 15.60 6.39 -10.24
CA ASP A 37 16.65 5.41 -10.00
C ASP A 37 17.74 5.58 -11.07
N ASP A 38 18.92 6.01 -10.64
CA ASP A 38 20.03 6.30 -11.54
C ASP A 38 20.69 5.04 -12.10
N ASP A 39 20.60 3.90 -11.40
CA ASP A 39 21.12 2.62 -11.86
C ASP A 39 20.21 2.03 -12.95
N ALA A 40 18.89 2.15 -12.76
CA ALA A 40 17.87 1.71 -13.72
C ALA A 40 17.67 2.70 -14.88
N LYS A 41 18.12 3.95 -14.73
CA LYS A 41 17.83 5.07 -15.64
C LYS A 41 16.33 5.23 -15.90
N ALA A 42 15.54 5.09 -14.84
CA ALA A 42 14.09 5.09 -14.90
C ALA A 42 13.47 5.65 -13.62
N CYS A 43 12.24 6.15 -13.71
CA CYS A 43 11.41 6.41 -12.54
C CYS A 43 10.81 5.09 -12.05
N VAL A 44 11.15 4.70 -10.83
CA VAL A 44 10.69 3.48 -10.18
C VAL A 44 9.79 3.84 -9.00
N ILE A 45 8.94 2.91 -8.60
CA ILE A 45 8.25 3.03 -7.31
C ILE A 45 9.32 2.82 -6.22
N PRO A 46 9.46 3.71 -5.22
CA PRO A 46 10.40 3.51 -4.13
C PRO A 46 10.11 2.17 -3.45
N ARG A 47 11.15 1.41 -3.09
CA ARG A 47 10.97 0.10 -2.45
C ARG A 47 10.24 0.18 -1.11
N ASP A 48 10.26 1.35 -0.46
CA ASP A 48 9.47 1.63 0.75
C ASP A 48 7.96 1.78 0.48
N ILE A 49 7.55 1.87 -0.79
CA ILE A 49 6.16 1.90 -1.27
C ILE A 49 5.75 0.55 -1.89
N GLU A 50 6.72 -0.34 -2.19
CA GLU A 50 6.45 -1.74 -2.56
C GLU A 50 5.89 -2.56 -1.38
N GLU A 51 6.08 -2.08 -0.15
CA GLU A 51 5.40 -2.54 1.07
C GLU A 51 4.43 -1.49 1.62
N LEU A 52 3.67 -0.80 0.76
CA LEU A 52 2.31 -0.47 1.17
C LEU A 52 1.49 -1.73 0.96
N PRO A 53 1.34 -2.60 1.97
CA PRO A 53 0.43 -3.72 1.80
C PRO A 53 -0.93 -3.10 1.53
N THR A 54 -1.51 -3.42 0.37
CA THR A 54 -2.94 -3.23 0.09
C THR A 54 -3.84 -4.05 1.04
N SER A 55 -3.24 -4.64 2.08
CA SER A 55 -3.81 -5.42 3.17
C SER A 55 -2.81 -5.41 4.34
N LEU A 56 -2.75 -4.33 5.14
CA LEU A 56 -1.85 -4.24 6.30
C LEU A 56 -2.00 -5.51 7.13
N GLU A 57 -0.93 -6.24 7.43
CA GLU A 57 -1.03 -7.37 8.36
C GLU A 57 -1.60 -6.85 9.69
N CYS A 58 -2.41 -7.65 10.36
CA CYS A 58 -2.97 -7.26 11.65
C CYS A 58 -1.85 -6.88 12.63
N SER A 59 -2.05 -5.81 13.40
CA SER A 59 -1.03 -5.33 14.34
C SER A 59 -0.65 -6.41 15.37
N GLU A 60 0.65 -6.54 15.66
CA GLU A 60 1.15 -7.39 16.76
C GLU A 60 0.61 -6.99 18.14
N GLN A 61 -0.04 -5.83 18.27
CA GLN A 61 -0.73 -5.39 19.48
C GLN A 61 -2.13 -6.01 19.63
N CYS A 62 -2.66 -6.65 18.58
CA CYS A 62 -3.91 -7.40 18.61
C CYS A 62 -3.63 -8.90 18.65
N ASP A 63 -4.46 -9.65 19.38
CA ASP A 63 -4.51 -11.10 19.20
C ASP A 63 -5.00 -11.40 17.77
N ASN A 64 -4.30 -12.29 17.07
CA ASN A 64 -4.70 -12.72 15.73
C ASN A 64 -5.95 -13.61 15.82
N PRO A 65 -7.12 -13.20 15.27
CA PRO A 65 -8.34 -14.00 15.30
C PRO A 65 -8.34 -15.15 14.27
N CYS A 66 -7.35 -15.21 13.37
CA CYS A 66 -7.31 -16.16 12.26
C CYS A 66 -6.72 -17.53 12.64
N GLY A 67 -7.06 -18.57 11.87
CA GLY A 67 -6.52 -19.93 12.04
C GLY A 67 -7.32 -20.82 12.99
N VAL A 68 -8.48 -20.36 13.46
CA VAL A 68 -9.44 -21.18 14.22
C VAL A 68 -10.18 -22.10 13.24
N GLN A 69 -10.06 -23.42 13.43
CA GLN A 69 -10.65 -24.41 12.51
C GLN A 69 -12.18 -24.29 12.43
N GLU A 70 -12.84 -24.01 13.55
CA GLU A 70 -14.30 -23.85 13.60
C GLU A 70 -14.79 -22.69 12.72
N ASP A 71 -14.03 -21.60 12.66
CA ASP A 71 -14.33 -20.45 11.80
C ASP A 71 -14.06 -20.76 10.32
N ILE A 72 -12.96 -21.47 10.01
CA ILE A 72 -12.64 -21.91 8.65
C ILE A 72 -13.75 -22.82 8.10
N ASP A 73 -14.19 -23.80 8.88
CA ASP A 73 -15.25 -24.74 8.50
C ASP A 73 -16.61 -24.04 8.31
N ALA A 74 -16.82 -22.91 9.00
CA ALA A 74 -18.02 -22.08 8.91
C ALA A 74 -17.93 -20.97 7.85
N GLU A 75 -16.81 -20.88 7.10
CA GLU A 75 -16.50 -19.79 6.16
C GLU A 75 -16.55 -18.39 6.80
N ASN A 76 -16.24 -18.29 8.10
CA ASN A 76 -16.23 -17.05 8.86
C ASN A 76 -14.81 -16.45 8.86
N PHE A 77 -14.58 -15.45 8.01
CA PHE A 77 -13.25 -14.87 7.79
C PHE A 77 -13.13 -13.41 8.20
N HIS A 78 -14.15 -12.84 8.85
CA HIS A 78 -14.16 -11.41 9.18
C HIS A 78 -14.42 -11.17 10.66
N PHE A 79 -13.57 -10.36 11.27
CA PHE A 79 -13.55 -10.14 12.72
C PHE A 79 -13.28 -8.69 13.05
N SER A 80 -13.63 -8.27 14.26
CA SER A 80 -13.30 -6.93 14.76
C SER A 80 -11.79 -6.66 14.75
N TYR A 81 -11.39 -5.42 14.46
CA TYR A 81 -10.01 -4.97 14.61
C TYR A 81 -9.82 -4.26 15.96
N CYS A 82 -8.86 -4.68 16.77
CA CYS A 82 -8.80 -4.27 18.18
C CYS A 82 -8.41 -2.79 18.39
N LEU A 83 -7.77 -2.16 17.40
CA LEU A 83 -7.27 -0.78 17.51
C LEU A 83 -8.23 0.26 16.91
N SER A 84 -9.22 -0.14 16.11
CA SER A 84 -10.14 0.79 15.46
C SER A 84 -11.48 0.14 15.11
N GLU A 85 -12.57 0.83 15.44
CA GLU A 85 -13.94 0.46 15.05
C GLU A 85 -14.25 0.79 13.58
N THR A 86 -13.39 1.56 12.90
CA THR A 86 -13.50 1.84 11.46
C THR A 86 -12.71 0.84 10.61
N MET A 87 -12.24 -0.24 11.21
CA MET A 87 -11.47 -1.28 10.56
C MET A 87 -11.97 -2.66 10.98
N PHE A 88 -11.64 -3.67 10.20
CA PHE A 88 -11.90 -5.07 10.52
C PHE A 88 -10.71 -5.93 10.10
N SER A 89 -10.59 -7.10 10.71
CA SER A 89 -9.61 -8.13 10.38
C SER A 89 -10.24 -9.08 9.36
N GLN A 90 -9.58 -9.29 8.22
CA GLN A 90 -9.90 -10.30 7.23
C GLN A 90 -8.88 -11.43 7.32
N CYS A 91 -9.38 -12.65 7.50
CA CYS A 91 -8.58 -13.86 7.54
C CYS A 91 -8.56 -14.56 6.19
N ASP A 92 -7.51 -15.33 5.94
CA ASP A 92 -7.52 -16.36 4.90
C ASP A 92 -7.60 -17.78 5.48
N GLU A 93 -7.76 -18.76 4.59
CA GLU A 93 -7.87 -20.19 4.97
C GLU A 93 -6.59 -20.77 5.59
N TRP A 94 -5.47 -20.02 5.58
CA TRP A 94 -4.19 -20.42 6.17
C TRP A 94 -3.88 -19.68 7.48
N GLY A 95 -4.79 -18.84 7.97
CA GLY A 95 -4.65 -18.15 9.24
C GLY A 95 -3.86 -16.83 9.17
N ARG A 96 -3.64 -16.26 7.98
CA ARG A 96 -3.09 -14.90 7.85
C ARG A 96 -4.17 -13.86 8.10
N CYS A 97 -3.78 -12.73 8.67
CA CYS A 97 -4.69 -11.69 9.14
C CYS A 97 -4.36 -10.35 8.48
N PHE A 98 -5.37 -9.74 7.88
CA PHE A 98 -5.27 -8.49 7.17
C PHE A 98 -6.21 -7.45 7.79
N ALA A 99 -5.67 -6.34 8.25
CA ALA A 99 -6.44 -5.18 8.69
C ALA A 99 -6.97 -4.42 7.47
N MET A 100 -8.29 -4.25 7.42
CA MET A 100 -9.02 -3.65 6.31
C MET A 100 -9.80 -2.43 6.81
N ASP A 101 -9.71 -1.32 6.08
CA ASP A 101 -10.53 -0.13 6.36
C ASP A 101 -11.99 -0.35 5.96
N CYS A 102 -12.91 0.12 6.82
CA CYS A 102 -14.28 0.34 6.40
C CYS A 102 -14.37 1.56 5.46
N PRO A 103 -15.41 1.63 4.60
CA PRO A 103 -15.67 2.83 3.82
C PRO A 103 -15.79 4.08 4.71
N PRO A 104 -15.45 5.28 4.19
CA PRO A 104 -15.50 6.51 4.98
C PRO A 104 -16.86 6.74 5.66
N GLY A 105 -16.84 6.93 6.99
CA GLY A 105 -18.03 7.14 7.79
C GLY A 105 -18.81 5.86 8.16
N MET A 106 -18.26 4.69 7.87
CA MET A 106 -18.79 3.39 8.31
C MET A 106 -17.92 2.78 9.41
N TYR A 107 -18.54 1.92 10.20
CA TYR A 107 -17.95 1.22 11.33
C TYR A 107 -18.21 -0.27 11.18
N TRP A 108 -17.31 -1.09 11.70
CA TRP A 108 -17.46 -2.53 11.70
C TRP A 108 -18.65 -2.96 12.56
N ASP A 109 -19.56 -3.76 12.00
CA ASP A 109 -20.62 -4.45 12.72
C ASP A 109 -20.26 -5.94 12.82
N ASP A 110 -19.86 -6.37 14.01
CA ASP A 110 -19.42 -7.75 14.25
C ASP A 110 -20.57 -8.76 14.22
N VAL A 111 -21.81 -8.32 14.40
CA VAL A 111 -23.00 -9.17 14.31
C VAL A 111 -23.35 -9.44 12.86
N MET A 112 -23.33 -8.40 12.03
CA MET A 112 -23.63 -8.50 10.61
C MET A 112 -22.42 -8.90 9.76
N LYS A 113 -21.21 -8.90 10.35
CA LYS A 113 -19.92 -9.17 9.68
C LYS A 113 -19.70 -8.28 8.46
N THR A 114 -20.03 -7.00 8.59
CA THR A 114 -19.89 -6.00 7.53
C THR A 114 -19.68 -4.61 8.11
N CYS A 115 -19.13 -3.70 7.31
CA CYS A 115 -19.15 -2.28 7.64
C CYS A 115 -20.56 -1.72 7.43
N GLY A 116 -21.05 -0.94 8.39
CA GLY A 116 -22.35 -0.29 8.38
C GLY A 116 -22.28 1.13 8.94
N MET A 117 -23.34 1.90 8.73
CA MET A 117 -23.52 3.14 9.48
C MET A 117 -23.95 2.77 10.89
N MET A 118 -23.30 3.32 11.93
CA MET A 118 -23.77 3.19 13.31
C MET A 118 -25.24 3.56 13.37
N SER A 119 -26.10 2.58 13.62
CA SER A 119 -27.49 2.81 13.96
C SER A 119 -27.52 3.11 15.44
N VAL A 120 -27.61 4.40 15.78
CA VAL A 120 -27.93 4.86 17.14
C VAL A 120 -29.29 4.34 17.60
#